data_AF-A0A7C5GSN5-F1
#
_entry.id   AF-A0A7C5GSN5-F1
#
_cell.length_a   1.000
_cell.length_b   1.000
_cell.length_c   1.000
_cell.angle_alpha   90.00
_cell.angle_beta   90.00
_cell.angle_gamma   90.00
#
_symmetry.space_group_name_H-M   'P 1'
#
loop_
_entity.id
_entity.type
_entity.pdbx_description
1 polymer ?
#
loop_
_entity_poly.entity_id
_entity_poly.type
_entity_poly.pdbx_seq_one_letter_code
_entity_poly.pdbx_strand_id
1 'polypeptide(L)'
;MTDSIKPITQQQIEIQQGTKEAKPSEDFGQMLKDSIDRVNKLQKEAESAIEGLATGELKNVHDAMIAIEKANVSFNLMLQVRNKLVKAYEEIMRMQI
;
A
#
# COMPACT_ATOMS: atom_id res chain seq x y z
N MET A 1 26.95 -65.46 12.55
CA MET A 1 26.62 -64.16 13.18
C MET A 1 27.10 -63.07 12.23
N THR A 2 26.29 -62.77 11.21
CA THR A 2 26.56 -61.74 10.20
C THR A 2 25.57 -60.61 10.46
N ASP A 3 25.99 -59.64 11.26
CA ASP A 3 25.14 -58.53 11.63
C ASP A 3 24.99 -57.57 10.45
N SER A 4 23.74 -57.22 10.18
CA SER A 4 23.32 -56.42 9.03
C SER A 4 23.59 -54.95 9.31
N ILE A 5 24.76 -54.44 8.91
CA ILE A 5 24.98 -53.00 8.87
C ILE A 5 24.55 -52.49 7.50
N LYS A 6 23.26 -52.18 7.38
CA LYS A 6 22.75 -51.35 6.27
C LYS A 6 23.36 -49.95 6.42
N PRO A 7 23.91 -49.34 5.34
CA PRO A 7 24.41 -47.98 5.41
C PRO A 7 23.26 -47.03 5.76
N ILE A 8 23.51 -46.14 6.71
CA ILE A 8 22.59 -45.08 7.11
C ILE A 8 22.35 -44.22 5.88
N THR A 9 21.16 -44.34 5.29
CA THR A 9 20.64 -43.43 4.30
C THR A 9 20.71 -42.02 4.89
N GLN A 10 21.56 -41.19 4.31
CA GLN A 10 21.60 -39.76 4.53
C GLN A 10 20.19 -39.21 4.23
N GLN A 11 19.38 -39.00 5.27
CA GLN A 11 18.26 -38.08 5.18
C GLN A 11 18.88 -36.72 4.93
N GLN A 12 18.93 -36.34 3.65
CA GLN A 12 19.11 -34.96 3.24
C GLN A 12 18.02 -34.16 3.96
N ILE A 13 18.44 -33.36 4.93
CA ILE A 13 17.60 -32.31 5.49
C ILE A 13 17.42 -31.33 4.33
N GLU A 14 16.30 -31.45 3.62
CA GLU A 14 15.80 -30.40 2.74
C GLU A 14 15.52 -29.18 3.62
N ILE A 15 16.51 -28.31 3.72
CA ILE A 15 16.31 -26.95 4.18
C ILE A 15 15.46 -26.30 3.09
N GLN A 16 14.14 -26.38 3.21
CA GLN A 16 13.23 -25.55 2.44
C GLN A 16 13.48 -24.10 2.86
N GLN A 17 14.49 -23.50 2.24
CA GLN A 17 14.65 -22.06 2.19
C GLN A 17 13.50 -21.54 1.33
N GLY A 18 12.35 -21.33 1.96
CA GLY A 18 11.31 -20.47 1.46
C GLY A 18 11.81 -19.03 1.50
N THR A 19 12.82 -18.70 0.69
CA THR A 19 13.02 -17.33 0.25
C THR A 19 11.83 -17.01 -0.66
N LYS A 20 10.74 -16.53 -0.04
CA LYS A 20 9.83 -15.63 -0.74
C LYS A 20 10.70 -14.47 -1.20
N GLU A 21 11.23 -14.57 -2.41
CA GLU A 21 11.72 -13.43 -3.15
C GLU A 21 10.55 -12.45 -3.22
N ALA A 22 10.55 -11.45 -2.33
CA ALA A 22 9.68 -10.31 -2.46
C ALA A 22 10.08 -9.66 -3.79
N LYS A 23 9.28 -9.86 -4.83
CA LYS A 23 9.48 -9.22 -6.13
C LYS A 23 9.39 -7.71 -5.91
N PRO A 24 10.52 -6.96 -5.92
CA PRO A 24 10.54 -5.61 -5.36
C PRO A 24 9.78 -4.56 -6.20
N SER A 25 9.36 -4.92 -7.41
CA SER A 25 8.79 -3.98 -8.40
C SER A 25 7.28 -4.08 -8.57
N GLU A 26 6.66 -5.23 -8.31
CA GLU A 26 5.19 -5.38 -8.41
C GLU A 26 4.46 -4.75 -7.20
N ASP A 27 5.11 -4.72 -6.03
CA ASP A 27 4.47 -4.31 -4.76
C ASP A 27 4.26 -2.80 -4.62
N PHE A 28 5.22 -1.96 -5.06
CA PHE A 28 5.11 -0.51 -4.88
C PHE A 28 4.01 0.11 -5.76
N GLY A 29 3.91 -0.33 -7.02
CA GLY A 29 2.87 0.16 -7.94
C GLY A 29 1.46 -0.20 -7.44
N GLN A 30 1.29 -1.42 -6.94
CA GLN A 30 0.04 -1.85 -6.31
C GLN A 30 -0.25 -1.06 -5.03
N MET A 31 0.74 -0.89 -4.15
CA MET A 31 0.60 -0.09 -2.93
C MET A 31 0.21 1.37 -3.24
N LEU A 32 0.81 1.96 -4.28
CA LEU A 32 0.49 3.31 -4.72
C LEU A 32 -0.95 3.38 -5.25
N LYS A 33 -1.36 2.42 -6.08
CA LYS A 33 -2.74 2.31 -6.57
C LYS A 33 -3.73 2.22 -5.40
N ASP A 34 -3.48 1.32 -4.46
CA ASP A 34 -4.31 1.14 -3.26
C ASP A 34 -4.37 2.41 -2.41
N SER A 35 -3.28 3.18 -2.38
CA SER A 35 -3.23 4.46 -1.65
C SER A 35 -4.07 5.54 -2.34
N ILE A 36 -4.03 5.61 -3.68
CA ILE A 36 -4.88 6.51 -4.47
C ILE A 36 -6.37 6.14 -4.29
N ASP A 37 -6.69 4.86 -4.36
CA ASP A 37 -8.05 4.36 -4.17
C ASP A 37 -8.57 4.67 -2.75
N ARG A 38 -7.69 4.59 -1.75
CA ARG A 38 -7.99 5.02 -0.36
C ARG A 38 -8.28 6.51 -0.26
N VAL A 39 -7.48 7.37 -0.90
CA VAL A 39 -7.75 8.82 -0.92
C VAL A 39 -9.08 9.14 -1.59
N ASN A 40 -9.41 8.45 -2.68
CA ASN A 40 -10.71 8.57 -3.35
C ASN A 40 -11.87 8.16 -2.43
N LYS A 41 -11.72 7.06 -1.70
CA LYS A 41 -12.71 6.61 -0.71
C LYS A 41 -12.93 7.67 0.38
N LEU A 42 -11.85 8.24 0.93
CA LEU A 42 -11.93 9.29 1.95
C LEU A 42 -12.62 10.55 1.43
N GLN A 43 -12.36 10.95 0.18
CA GLN A 43 -13.08 12.07 -0.43
C GLN A 43 -14.58 11.81 -0.54
N LYS A 44 -15.00 10.63 -1.01
CA LYS A 44 -16.42 10.28 -1.09
C LYS A 44 -17.09 10.20 0.28
N GLU A 45 -16.39 9.70 1.28
CA GLU A 45 -16.87 9.69 2.67
C GLU A 45 -17.07 11.11 3.19
N ALA A 46 -16.14 12.03 2.91
CA ALA A 46 -16.28 13.43 3.27
C ALA A 46 -17.45 14.11 2.54
N GLU A 47 -17.62 13.87 1.24
CA GLU A 47 -18.76 14.38 0.45
C GLU A 47 -20.10 13.89 1.03
N SER A 48 -20.21 12.59 1.31
CA SER A 48 -21.41 12.01 1.91
C SER A 48 -21.70 12.57 3.29
N ALA A 49 -20.66 12.80 4.10
CA ALA A 49 -20.81 13.42 5.41
C ALA A 49 -21.25 14.90 5.33
N ILE A 50 -20.76 15.65 4.34
CA ILE A 50 -21.20 17.02 4.06
C ILE A 50 -22.67 17.03 3.63
N GLU A 51 -23.04 16.12 2.72
CA GLU A 51 -24.42 16.00 2.23
C GLU A 51 -25.38 15.66 3.37
N GLY A 52 -25.07 14.63 4.15
CA GLY A 52 -25.88 14.26 5.32
C GLY A 52 -25.98 15.38 6.35
N LEU A 53 -24.94 16.20 6.51
CA LEU A 53 -24.99 17.36 7.39
C LEU A 53 -25.90 18.47 6.82
N ALA A 54 -25.84 18.71 5.51
CA ALA A 54 -26.67 19.72 4.84
C ALA A 54 -28.16 19.33 4.80
N THR A 55 -28.48 18.03 4.68
CA THR A 55 -29.85 17.51 4.71
C THR A 55 -30.41 17.38 6.14
N GLY A 56 -29.56 17.50 7.16
CA GLY A 56 -29.93 17.35 8.57
C GLY A 56 -30.03 15.89 9.05
N GLU A 57 -29.67 14.92 8.21
CA GLU A 57 -29.58 13.50 8.57
C GLU A 57 -28.39 13.22 9.52
N LEU A 58 -27.26 13.87 9.29
CA LEU A 58 -26.15 13.91 10.24
C LEU A 58 -26.40 15.04 11.26
N LYS A 59 -26.72 14.65 12.50
CA LYS A 59 -26.75 15.58 13.63
C LYS A 59 -25.35 15.92 14.16
N ASN A 60 -24.33 15.12 13.79
CA ASN A 60 -23.00 15.25 14.33
C ASN A 60 -22.04 15.92 13.35
N VAL A 61 -21.99 17.26 13.41
CA VAL A 61 -21.05 18.11 12.64
C VAL A 61 -19.60 17.66 12.84
N HIS A 62 -19.26 17.15 14.03
CA HIS A 62 -17.90 16.75 14.35
C HIS A 62 -17.39 15.59 13.47
N ASP A 63 -18.25 14.59 13.21
CA ASP A 63 -17.88 13.44 12.38
C ASP A 63 -17.65 13.86 10.93
N ALA A 64 -18.47 14.79 10.41
CA ALA A 64 -18.27 15.38 9.10
C ALA A 64 -16.96 16.16 9.00
N MET A 65 -16.65 16.99 10.00
CA MET A 65 -15.37 17.70 10.06
C MET A 65 -14.17 16.74 10.09
N ILE A 66 -14.25 15.65 10.85
CA ILE A 66 -13.18 14.64 10.90
C ILE A 66 -13.00 13.97 9.53
N ALA A 67 -14.09 13.62 8.85
CA ALA A 67 -14.03 13.00 7.52
C ALA A 67 -13.35 13.93 6.50
N ILE A 68 -13.74 15.21 6.50
CA ILE A 68 -13.15 16.25 5.65
C ILE A 68 -11.65 16.40 5.94
N GLU A 69 -11.26 16.49 7.21
CA GLU A 69 -9.86 16.69 7.58
C GLU A 69 -9.00 15.49 7.16
N LYS A 70 -9.51 14.26 7.36
CA LYS A 70 -8.84 13.04 6.88
C LYS A 70 -8.64 13.04 5.37
N ALA A 71 -9.66 13.44 4.61
CA ALA A 71 -9.58 13.54 3.16
C ALA A 71 -8.53 14.58 2.74
N ASN A 72 -8.53 15.77 3.35
CA ASN A 72 -7.58 16.86 3.06
C ASN A 72 -6.13 16.45 3.35
N VAL A 73 -5.84 15.91 4.52
CA VAL A 73 -4.48 15.48 4.88
C VAL A 73 -3.99 14.38 3.95
N SER A 74 -4.83 13.39 3.65
CA SER A 74 -4.47 12.28 2.77
C SER A 74 -4.24 12.73 1.32
N PHE A 75 -5.05 13.68 0.84
CA PHE A 75 -4.87 14.28 -0.48
C PHE A 75 -3.59 15.11 -0.57
N ASN A 76 -3.29 15.92 0.45
CA ASN A 76 -2.05 16.68 0.52
C ASN A 76 -0.82 15.76 0.47
N LEU A 77 -0.87 14.63 1.19
CA LEU A 77 0.18 13.62 1.12
C LEU A 77 0.31 13.04 -0.30
N MET A 78 -0.80 12.70 -0.95
CA MET A 78 -0.80 12.20 -2.33
C MET A 78 -0.20 13.21 -3.31
N LEU A 79 -0.49 14.50 -3.17
CA LEU A 79 0.12 15.55 -3.99
C LEU A 79 1.64 15.58 -3.83
N GLN A 80 2.15 15.43 -2.60
CA GLN A 80 3.59 15.36 -2.36
C GLN A 80 4.21 14.14 -3.05
N VAL A 81 3.58 12.97 -2.94
CA VAL A 81 4.02 11.74 -3.62
C VAL A 81 4.02 11.93 -5.14
N ARG A 82 2.93 12.45 -5.72
CA ARG A 82 2.83 12.78 -7.15
C ARG A 82 3.98 13.68 -7.58
N ASN A 83 4.23 14.76 -6.84
CA ASN A 83 5.29 15.72 -7.16
C ASN A 83 6.69 15.06 -7.10
N LYS A 84 6.93 14.16 -6.15
CA LYS A 84 8.20 13.42 -6.05
C LYS A 84 8.38 12.45 -7.20
N LEU A 85 7.31 11.75 -7.62
CA LEU A 85 7.35 10.82 -8.76
C LEU A 85 7.62 11.56 -10.08
N VAL A 86 6.95 12.69 -10.32
CA VAL A 86 7.20 13.53 -11.50
C VAL A 86 8.66 14.01 -11.51
N LYS A 87 9.19 14.48 -10.38
CA LYS A 87 10.59 14.89 -10.27
C LYS A 87 11.57 13.74 -10.53
N ALA A 88 11.29 12.55 -10.00
CA ALA A 88 12.14 11.38 -10.22
C ALA A 88 12.16 11.00 -11.72
N TYR A 89 11.02 11.08 -12.39
CA TYR A 89 10.95 10.88 -13.84
C TYR A 89 11.74 11.94 -14.62
N GLU A 90 11.59 13.22 -14.27
CA GLU A 90 12.36 14.31 -14.87
C GLU A 90 13.87 14.14 -14.68
N GLU A 91 14.32 13.69 -13.50
CA GLU A 91 15.74 13.48 -13.20
C GLU A 91 16.35 12.37 -14.07
N ILE A 92 15.63 11.25 -14.23
CA ILE A 92 16.07 10.14 -15.10
C ILE A 92 16.25 10.62 -16.55
N MET A 93 15.34 11.48 -17.03
CA MET A 93 15.44 12.06 -18.38
C MET A 93 16.64 12.99 -18.54
N ARG A 94 17.05 13.70 -17.48
CA ARG A 94 18.23 14.58 -17.50
C ARG A 94 19.55 13.84 -17.45
N MET A 95 19.58 12.59 -16.97
CA MET A 95 20.79 11.76 -16.96
C MET A 95 21.16 11.19 -18.34
N GLN A 96 20.22 11.14 -19.29
CA GLN A 96 20.41 10.49 -20.60
C GLN A 96 20.84 11.45 -21.72
N ILE A 97 21.01 12.74 -21.43
CA ILE A 97 21.53 13.76 -22.35
C ILE A 97 22.98 14.11 -22.04
#